data_AF-A0A1G7Y635-F1
#
_entry.id   AF-A0A1G7Y635-F1
#
_cell.length_a   1.000
_cell.length_b   1.000
_cell.length_c   1.000
_cell.angle_alpha   90.00
_cell.angle_beta   90.00
_cell.angle_gamma   90.00
#
_symmetry.space_group_name_H-M   'P 1'
#
loop_
_entity.id
_entity.type
_entity.pdbx_description
1 polymer ?
#
loop_
_entity_poly.entity_id
_entity_poly.type
_entity_poly.pdbx_seq_one_letter_code
_entity_poly.pdbx_strand_id
1 'polypeptide(L)'
;MTITFLPRITVDLTADQWELYSIPGRDDAARTLNQAASTILTQAWEMMAGTHPASILDAHKFAIAQWEQVADSLNGVGASDTEPRCVFRGLSKDFLIESPAQAIDRIRRSRF
;
A
#
# COMPACT_ATOMS: atom_id res chain seq x y z
N MET A 1 -27.14 15.30 11.12
CA MET A 1 -25.69 15.57 11.06
C MET A 1 -24.99 14.23 11.05
N THR A 2 -24.21 13.95 10.01
CA THR A 2 -23.48 12.67 9.87
C THR A 2 -22.01 12.94 10.15
N ILE A 3 -21.45 12.29 11.16
CA ILE A 3 -20.02 12.31 11.45
C ILE A 3 -19.45 11.00 10.91
N THR A 4 -18.53 11.07 9.95
CA THR A 4 -17.86 9.90 9.39
C THR A 4 -16.43 9.83 9.93
N PHE A 5 -16.08 8.73 10.59
CA PHE A 5 -14.71 8.46 11.02
C PHE A 5 -14.00 7.68 9.92
N LEU A 6 -13.01 8.32 9.30
CA LEU A 6 -12.18 7.69 8.28
C LEU A 6 -10.84 7.28 8.90
N PRO A 7 -10.43 6.01 8.75
CA PRO A 7 -9.14 5.57 9.27
C PRO A 7 -8.01 6.23 8.47
N ARG A 8 -7.01 6.74 9.18
CA ARG A 8 -5.73 7.12 8.58
C ARG A 8 -4.82 5.90 8.58
N ILE A 9 -4.49 5.39 7.39
CA ILE A 9 -3.58 4.25 7.24
C ILE A 9 -2.15 4.79 7.17
N THR A 10 -1.27 4.23 8.00
CA THR A 10 0.16 4.54 8.00
C THR A 10 0.93 3.26 7.71
N VAL A 11 1.79 3.31 6.69
CA VAL A 11 2.70 2.24 6.29
C VAL A 11 4.11 2.69 6.64
N ASP A 12 4.80 1.86 7.41
CA ASP A 12 6.17 2.11 7.87
C ASP A 12 6.99 0.82 7.72
N LEU A 13 7.49 0.60 6.51
CA LEU A 13 8.34 -0.53 6.16
C LEU A 13 9.78 -0.07 5.90
N THR A 14 10.75 -0.87 6.32
CA THR A 14 12.17 -0.64 5.99
C THR A 14 12.45 -0.92 4.51
N ALA A 15 13.61 -0.49 4.02
CA ALA A 15 14.05 -0.81 2.66
C ALA A 15 14.12 -2.33 2.40
N ASP A 16 14.55 -3.12 3.41
CA ASP A 16 14.59 -4.59 3.30
C ASP A 16 13.18 -5.19 3.27
N GLN A 17 12.22 -4.63 4.00
CA GLN A 17 10.82 -5.07 3.96
C GLN A 17 10.11 -4.68 2.66
N TRP A 18 10.58 -3.63 1.99
CA TRP A 18 10.23 -3.35 0.61
C TRP A 18 11.03 -4.18 -0.39
N GLU A 19 11.93 -5.04 0.08
CA GLU A 19 12.78 -5.88 -0.76
C GLU A 19 13.64 -5.06 -1.75
N LEU A 20 14.04 -3.84 -1.34
CA LEU A 20 14.91 -2.95 -2.11
C LEU A 20 16.38 -3.35 -1.93
N TYR A 21 16.75 -4.50 -2.50
CA TYR A 21 18.11 -5.00 -2.44
C TYR A 21 19.01 -4.31 -3.47
N SER A 22 20.17 -3.85 -3.04
CA SER A 22 21.21 -3.27 -3.92
C SER A 22 20.80 -1.98 -4.67
N ILE A 23 19.73 -1.29 -4.25
CA ILE A 23 19.32 0.00 -4.82
C ILE A 23 20.08 1.14 -4.12
N PRO A 24 20.84 1.99 -4.84
CA PRO A 24 21.41 3.20 -4.27
C PRO A 24 20.29 4.12 -3.73
N GLY A 25 20.43 4.59 -2.49
CA GLY A 25 19.39 5.43 -1.86
C GLY A 25 18.12 4.65 -1.47
N ARG A 26 18.21 3.33 -1.24
CA ARG A 26 17.09 2.46 -0.87
C ARG A 26 16.22 2.98 0.28
N ASP A 27 16.81 3.66 1.27
CA ASP A 27 16.06 4.16 2.43
C ASP A 27 15.19 5.38 2.07
N ASP A 28 15.65 6.21 1.13
CA ASP A 28 14.86 7.32 0.59
C ASP A 28 13.76 6.78 -0.33
N ALA A 29 14.05 5.77 -1.13
CA ALA A 29 13.05 5.06 -1.93
C ALA A 29 11.97 4.43 -1.02
N ALA A 30 12.37 3.71 0.04
CA ALA A 30 11.45 3.13 1.02
C ALA A 30 10.56 4.18 1.67
N ARG A 31 11.11 5.36 2.01
CA ARG A 31 10.34 6.47 2.57
C ARG A 31 9.28 6.98 1.59
N THR A 32 9.64 7.17 0.32
CA THR A 32 8.70 7.56 -0.75
C THR A 32 7.61 6.51 -0.93
N LEU A 33 7.97 5.22 -0.97
CA LEU A 33 7.02 4.12 -1.11
C LEU A 33 6.08 4.00 0.10
N ASN A 34 6.57 4.20 1.33
CA ASN A 34 5.77 4.25 2.56
C ASN A 34 4.76 5.39 2.53
N GLN A 35 5.19 6.58 2.12
CA GLN A 35 4.32 7.74 2.04
C GLN A 35 3.24 7.53 0.98
N ALA A 36 3.60 7.04 -0.20
CA ALA A 36 2.65 6.71 -1.25
C ALA A 36 1.65 5.65 -0.80
N ALA A 37 2.12 4.55 -0.20
CA ALA A 37 1.26 3.47 0.28
C ALA A 37 0.26 3.96 1.34
N SER A 38 0.72 4.76 2.31
CA SER A 38 -0.11 5.35 3.36
C SER A 38 -1.24 6.21 2.77
N THR A 39 -0.88 7.12 1.86
CA THR A 39 -1.85 8.02 1.22
C THR A 39 -2.85 7.26 0.36
N ILE A 40 -2.37 6.36 -0.49
CA ILE A 40 -3.19 5.67 -1.48
C ILE A 40 -4.14 4.66 -0.83
N LEU A 41 -3.68 3.91 0.19
CA LEU A 41 -4.55 3.00 0.92
C LEU A 41 -5.63 3.76 1.69
N THR A 42 -5.29 4.92 2.26
CA THR A 42 -6.28 5.80 2.92
C THR A 42 -7.33 6.27 1.91
N GLN A 43 -6.91 6.76 0.74
CA GLN A 43 -7.84 7.19 -0.32
C GLN A 43 -8.72 6.04 -0.83
N ALA A 44 -8.14 4.86 -1.05
CA ALA A 44 -8.89 3.68 -1.48
C ALA A 44 -9.94 3.27 -0.45
N TRP A 45 -9.61 3.38 0.85
CA TRP A 45 -10.59 3.18 1.92
C TRP A 45 -11.71 4.22 1.89
N GLU A 46 -11.38 5.50 1.73
CA GLU A 46 -12.36 6.58 1.61
C GLU A 46 -13.32 6.37 0.44
N MET A 47 -12.82 5.89 -0.70
CA MET A 47 -13.65 5.53 -1.85
C MET A 47 -14.67 4.44 -1.52
N MET A 48 -14.33 3.48 -0.66
CA MET A 48 -15.26 2.42 -0.23
C MET A 48 -16.23 2.88 0.88
N ALA A 49 -15.83 3.86 1.69
CA ALA A 49 -16.61 4.34 2.83
C ALA A 49 -17.45 5.61 2.53
N GLY A 50 -17.34 6.16 1.33
CA GLY A 50 -18.02 7.38 0.90
C GLY A 50 -19.53 7.24 0.68
N THR A 51 -20.19 8.36 0.35
CA THR A 51 -21.64 8.43 0.08
C THR A 51 -22.08 7.69 -1.18
N HIS A 52 -21.17 7.53 -2.14
CA HIS A 52 -21.31 6.66 -3.31
C HIS A 52 -20.14 5.67 -3.32
N PRO A 53 -20.23 4.58 -2.53
CA PRO A 53 -19.09 3.72 -2.29
C PRO A 53 -18.70 2.98 -3.57
N ALA A 54 -17.42 3.11 -3.94
CA ALA A 54 -16.81 2.31 -5.00
C ALA A 54 -16.78 0.83 -4.57
N SER A 55 -16.77 -0.08 -5.54
CA SER A 55 -16.60 -1.50 -5.22
C SER A 55 -15.21 -1.75 -4.63
N ILE A 56 -15.09 -2.75 -3.76
CA ILE A 56 -13.80 -3.16 -3.17
C ILE A 56 -12.77 -3.45 -4.28
N LEU A 57 -13.21 -4.07 -5.38
CA LEU A 57 -12.35 -4.36 -6.53
C LEU A 57 -11.86 -3.09 -7.22
N ASP A 58 -12.70 -2.06 -7.34
CA ASP A 58 -12.31 -0.79 -7.97
C ASP A 58 -11.37 0.00 -7.08
N ALA A 59 -11.60 0.03 -5.76
CA ALA A 59 -10.70 0.63 -4.79
C ALA A 59 -9.32 -0.07 -4.77
N HIS A 60 -9.31 -1.40 -4.85
CA HIS A 60 -8.07 -2.18 -4.92
C HIS A 60 -7.30 -1.93 -6.24
N LYS A 61 -7.99 -1.92 -7.38
CA LYS A 61 -7.39 -1.60 -8.69
C LYS A 61 -6.83 -0.17 -8.71
N PHE A 62 -7.58 0.78 -8.17
CA PHE A 62 -7.12 2.16 -7.99
C PHE A 62 -5.84 2.20 -7.16
N ALA A 63 -5.83 1.53 -6.00
CA ALA A 63 -4.67 1.53 -5.12
C ALA A 63 -3.41 1.00 -5.82
N ILE A 64 -3.51 -0.13 -6.52
CA ILE A 64 -2.40 -0.72 -7.28
C ILE A 64 -1.92 0.25 -8.35
N ALA A 65 -2.82 0.74 -9.21
CA ALA A 65 -2.44 1.59 -10.34
C ALA A 65 -1.75 2.88 -9.90
N GLN A 66 -2.27 3.53 -8.84
CA GLN A 66 -1.69 4.78 -8.34
C GLN A 66 -0.34 4.56 -7.67
N TRP A 67 -0.18 3.46 -6.93
CA TRP A 67 1.08 3.20 -6.25
C TRP A 67 2.17 2.79 -7.25
N GLU A 68 1.80 1.99 -8.27
CA GLU A 68 2.71 1.62 -9.36
C GLU A 68 3.22 2.85 -10.13
N GLN A 69 2.40 3.88 -10.34
CA GLN A 69 2.86 5.15 -10.95
C GLN A 69 3.97 5.82 -10.12
N VAL A 70 3.86 5.81 -8.79
CA VAL A 70 4.90 6.37 -7.93
C VAL A 70 6.15 5.50 -7.96
N ALA A 71 5.99 4.17 -7.88
CA ALA A 71 7.11 3.24 -7.98
C ALA A 71 7.86 3.35 -9.33
N ASP A 72 7.14 3.60 -10.42
CA ASP A 72 7.72 3.77 -11.76
C ASP A 72 8.50 5.06 -11.92
N SER A 73 8.16 6.08 -11.13
CA SER A 73 8.95 7.32 -11.07
C SER A 73 10.30 7.13 -10.33
N LEU A 74 10.46 6.05 -9.56
CA LEU A 74 11.69 5.72 -8.87
C LEU A 74 12.57 4.85 -9.78
N ASN A 75 13.68 5.42 -10.26
CA ASN A 75 14.67 4.73 -11.09
C ASN A 75 15.12 3.43 -10.42
N GLY A 76 14.93 2.29 -11.10
CA GLY A 76 15.37 0.97 -10.64
C GLY A 76 14.40 0.24 -9.71
N VAL A 77 13.26 0.84 -9.35
CA VAL A 77 12.21 0.23 -8.49
C VAL A 77 11.04 -0.31 -9.32
N GLY A 78 10.76 0.27 -10.49
CA GLY A 78 9.52 0.04 -11.25
C GLY A 78 9.57 -0.90 -12.48
N ALA A 79 10.71 -1.48 -12.84
CA ALA A 79 10.82 -2.27 -14.08
C ALA A 79 10.26 -3.70 -13.91
N SER A 80 8.93 -3.85 -13.95
CA SER A 80 8.10 -5.07 -14.03
C SER A 80 8.41 -6.21 -13.04
N ASP A 81 7.44 -6.51 -12.17
CA ASP A 81 7.49 -7.58 -11.14
C ASP A 81 8.68 -7.51 -10.18
N THR A 82 9.11 -6.30 -9.87
CA THR A 82 10.05 -6.07 -8.76
C THR A 82 9.39 -6.44 -7.44
N GLU A 83 10.21 -6.90 -6.49
CA GLU A 83 9.75 -7.32 -5.17
C GLU A 83 8.88 -6.28 -4.43
N PRO A 84 9.14 -4.95 -4.51
CA PRO A 84 8.29 -3.92 -3.91
C PRO A 84 6.83 -3.92 -4.40
N ARG A 85 6.59 -4.22 -5.68
CA ARG A 85 5.23 -4.29 -6.24
C ARG A 85 4.44 -5.45 -5.63
N CYS A 86 5.10 -6.59 -5.42
CA CYS A 86 4.52 -7.74 -4.73
C CYS A 86 4.16 -7.40 -3.28
N VAL A 87 5.07 -6.71 -2.57
CA VAL A 87 4.83 -6.24 -1.20
C VAL A 87 3.59 -5.35 -1.14
N PHE A 88 3.47 -4.34 -2.02
CA PHE A 88 2.32 -3.44 -1.99
C PHE A 88 1.01 -4.13 -2.39
N ARG A 89 1.03 -5.02 -3.39
CA ARG A 89 -0.17 -5.80 -3.77
C ARG A 89 -0.65 -6.66 -2.61
N GLY A 90 0.28 -7.27 -1.86
CA GLY A 90 0.00 -7.99 -0.62
C GLY A 90 -0.68 -7.09 0.41
N LEU A 91 -0.07 -5.94 0.74
CA LEU A 91 -0.63 -4.96 1.67
C LEU A 91 -2.03 -4.48 1.25
N SER A 92 -2.22 -4.14 -0.02
CA SER A 92 -3.49 -3.65 -0.56
C SER A 92 -4.58 -4.72 -0.48
N LYS A 93 -4.25 -5.97 -0.80
CA LYS A 93 -5.17 -7.11 -0.66
C LYS A 93 -5.55 -7.30 0.81
N ASP A 94 -4.55 -7.33 1.68
CA ASP A 94 -4.72 -7.54 3.11
C ASP A 94 -5.61 -6.44 3.73
N PHE A 95 -5.31 -5.17 3.47
CA PHE A 95 -6.04 -4.06 4.09
C PHE A 95 -7.41 -3.78 3.48
N LEU A 96 -7.58 -3.93 2.16
CA LEU A 96 -8.81 -3.53 1.48
C LEU A 96 -9.77 -4.70 1.24
N ILE A 97 -9.26 -5.92 1.05
CA ILE A 97 -10.06 -7.09 0.68
C ILE A 97 -10.22 -8.04 1.87
N GLU A 98 -9.11 -8.44 2.48
CA GLU A 98 -9.07 -9.45 3.53
C GLU A 98 -9.02 -8.80 4.91
N SER A 99 -10.01 -7.99 5.30
CA SER A 99 -10.23 -7.43 6.65
C SER A 99 -8.97 -6.95 7.41
N PRO A 100 -8.88 -5.67 7.86
CA PRO A 100 -7.73 -5.16 8.60
C PRO A 100 -7.21 -6.04 9.76
N ALA A 101 -8.09 -6.81 10.41
CA ALA A 101 -7.72 -7.77 11.45
C ALA A 101 -6.89 -8.97 10.92
N GLN A 102 -7.22 -9.54 9.76
CA GLN A 102 -6.49 -10.67 9.17
C GLN A 102 -5.16 -10.22 8.55
N ALA A 103 -5.13 -9.00 7.99
CA ALA A 103 -3.91 -8.32 7.55
C ALA A 103 -2.87 -8.18 8.66
N ILE A 104 -3.28 -7.61 9.80
CA ILE A 104 -2.42 -7.42 10.97
C ILE A 104 -1.93 -8.76 11.50
N ASP A 105 -2.78 -9.79 11.50
CA ASP A 105 -2.42 -11.13 11.95
C ASP A 105 -1.39 -11.81 11.02
N ARG A 106 -1.49 -11.60 9.71
CA ARG A 106 -0.53 -12.13 8.73
C ARG A 106 0.83 -11.45 8.83
N ILE A 107 0.86 -10.12 8.96
CA ILE A 107 2.09 -9.33 9.20
C ILE A 107 2.77 -9.74 10.53
N ARG A 108 1.98 -10.07 11.56
CA ARG A 108 2.54 -10.59 12.83
C ARG A 108 3.18 -11.97 12.67
N ARG A 109 2.61 -12.83 11.83
CA ARG A 109 3.11 -14.20 11.60
C ARG A 109 4.33 -14.26 10.68
N SER A 110 4.52 -13.28 9.78
CA SER A 110 5.68 -13.23 8.87
C SER A 110 6.96 -12.67 9.52
N ARG A 111 6.91 -12.20 10.77
CA ARG A 111 8.07 -11.71 11.54
C ARG A 111 8.75 -12.80 12.41
N PHE A 112 8.42 -14.08 12.22
CA PHE A 112 9.01 -15.21 12.93
C PHE A 112 9.69 -16.17 11.96
#